data_AF-A0A484ZDW3-F1
#
_entry.id   AF-A0A484ZDW3-F1
#
_cell.length_a   1.000
_cell.length_b   1.000
_cell.length_c   1.000
_cell.angle_alpha   90.00
_cell.angle_beta   90.00
_cell.angle_gamma   90.00
#
_symmetry.space_group_name_H-M   'P 1'
#
loop_
_entity.id
_entity.type
_entity.pdbx_description
1 polymer ?
#
loop_
_entity_poly.entity_id
_entity_poly.type
_entity_poly.pdbx_seq_one_letter_code
_entity_poly.pdbx_strand_id
1 'polypeptide(L)'
;MKKHLLLATLLISSAVTLPSFAASVLDEKNLSLELADQLAQHAIQACSANNYNIAVTVVDRAGVVKVTKRMDNAGPHTVEASRMKAFTALTTKTPTDEVMKNAQANPGAQNLRDIPGFLLLGGGLPIKVGTQPSVLLALVAHRAGILISNVRLMH
;
A
#
# COMPACT_ATOMS: atom_id res chain seq x y z
N MET A 1 20.31 -2.92 -85.10
CA MET A 1 21.34 -2.07 -84.45
C MET A 1 20.63 -0.93 -83.72
N LYS A 2 21.04 -0.63 -82.47
CA LYS A 2 20.68 0.53 -81.59
C LYS A 2 19.27 0.45 -80.95
N LYS A 3 19.06 0.05 -79.69
CA LYS A 3 19.49 0.55 -78.34
C LYS A 3 18.98 1.95 -77.97
N HIS A 4 17.79 2.03 -77.37
CA HIS A 4 17.31 3.06 -76.42
C HIS A 4 16.22 2.39 -75.56
N LEU A 5 16.47 1.85 -74.36
CA LEU A 5 16.71 2.48 -73.06
C LEU A 5 15.72 3.61 -72.75
N LEU A 6 14.78 3.40 -71.81
CA LEU A 6 14.57 4.21 -70.58
C LEU A 6 13.35 3.75 -69.76
N LEU A 7 13.65 3.22 -68.57
CA LEU A 7 12.96 3.36 -67.26
C LEU A 7 11.41 3.35 -67.21
N ALA A 8 10.85 2.19 -66.84
CA ALA A 8 9.53 2.12 -66.19
C ALA A 8 9.74 2.12 -64.66
N THR A 9 9.24 3.18 -64.03
CA THR A 9 9.38 3.56 -62.64
C THR A 9 8.71 2.56 -61.68
N LEU A 10 9.52 1.96 -60.80
CA LEU A 10 9.08 1.15 -59.67
C LEU A 10 8.50 2.09 -58.59
N LEU A 11 7.16 2.15 -58.50
CA LEU A 11 6.43 2.83 -57.44
C LEU A 11 6.64 2.09 -56.10
N ILE A 12 7.65 2.51 -55.34
CA ILE A 12 7.87 2.07 -53.96
C ILE A 12 6.84 2.80 -53.08
N SER A 13 5.73 2.11 -52.79
CA SER A 13 4.75 2.57 -51.81
C SER A 13 5.35 2.44 -50.41
N SER A 14 5.89 3.54 -49.89
CA SER A 14 6.37 3.62 -48.51
C SER A 14 5.19 3.47 -47.55
N ALA A 15 5.05 2.29 -46.94
CA ALA A 15 4.13 2.08 -45.84
C ALA A 15 4.68 2.83 -44.62
N VAL A 16 4.10 3.99 -44.31
CA VAL A 16 4.35 4.70 -43.06
C VAL A 16 3.76 3.86 -41.93
N THR A 17 4.60 3.08 -41.27
CA THR A 17 4.27 2.41 -40.01
C THR A 17 4.23 3.47 -38.91
N LEU A 18 3.03 3.99 -38.62
CA LEU A 18 2.84 4.78 -37.41
C LEU A 18 3.11 3.87 -36.20
N PRO A 19 3.97 4.26 -35.24
CA PRO A 19 4.12 3.50 -34.01
C PRO A 19 2.78 3.52 -33.28
N SER A 20 2.16 2.33 -33.18
CA SER A 20 1.01 2.12 -32.32
C SER A 20 1.49 2.26 -30.87
N PHE A 21 1.16 3.39 -30.23
CA PHE A 21 1.21 3.51 -28.78
C PHE A 21 0.08 2.67 -28.19
N ALA A 22 0.13 1.35 -28.39
CA ALA A 22 -0.70 0.42 -27.64
C ALA A 22 -0.31 0.61 -26.18
N ALA A 23 -1.23 1.23 -25.43
CA ALA A 23 -1.01 1.70 -24.08
C ALA A 23 -0.39 0.59 -23.21
N SER A 24 0.71 0.93 -22.53
CA SER A 24 1.33 0.11 -21.49
C SER A 24 0.45 0.13 -20.23
N VAL A 25 -0.77 -0.39 -20.34
CA VAL A 25 -1.71 -0.48 -19.23
C VAL A 25 -1.16 -1.46 -18.22
N LEU A 26 -0.91 -0.97 -17.01
CA LEU A 26 -0.54 -1.80 -15.87
C LEU A 26 -1.82 -2.35 -15.24
N ASP A 27 -1.93 -3.67 -15.15
CA ASP A 27 -2.95 -4.32 -14.34
C ASP A 27 -2.47 -4.35 -12.88
N GLU A 28 -3.26 -3.79 -11.98
CA GLU A 28 -2.94 -3.67 -10.57
C GLU A 28 -4.08 -4.17 -9.69
N LYS A 29 -3.77 -5.14 -8.82
CA LYS A 29 -4.69 -5.58 -7.78
C LYS A 29 -4.75 -4.53 -6.66
N ASN A 30 -5.96 -4.25 -6.20
CA ASN A 30 -6.19 -3.31 -5.11
C ASN A 30 -7.27 -3.82 -4.13
N LEU A 31 -7.29 -3.23 -2.94
CA LEU A 31 -8.19 -3.56 -1.85
C LEU A 31 -9.63 -3.09 -2.14
N SER A 32 -10.59 -4.00 -2.12
CA SER A 32 -12.01 -3.64 -2.16
C SER A 32 -12.45 -2.96 -0.85
N LEU A 33 -13.50 -2.14 -0.91
CA LEU A 33 -14.07 -1.52 0.30
C LEU A 33 -14.60 -2.57 1.29
N GLU A 34 -15.22 -3.64 0.77
CA GLU A 34 -15.75 -4.73 1.58
C GLU A 34 -14.65 -5.44 2.38
N LEU A 35 -13.55 -5.81 1.72
CA LEU A 35 -12.43 -6.46 2.39
C LEU A 35 -11.75 -5.51 3.39
N ALA A 36 -11.64 -4.22 3.04
CA ALA A 36 -11.18 -3.18 3.94
C ALA A 36 -12.02 -3.10 5.23
N ASP A 37 -13.35 -3.17 5.10
CA ASP A 37 -14.27 -3.12 6.23
C ASP A 37 -14.18 -4.38 7.11
N GLN A 38 -14.12 -5.56 6.50
CA GLN A 38 -13.92 -6.84 7.20
C GLN A 38 -12.63 -6.83 8.01
N LEU A 39 -11.51 -6.39 7.41
CA LEU A 39 -10.22 -6.30 8.11
C LEU A 39 -10.30 -5.36 9.31
N ALA A 40 -10.97 -4.22 9.18
CA ALA A 40 -11.19 -3.30 10.29
C ALA A 40 -12.05 -3.94 11.40
N GLN A 41 -13.11 -4.67 11.05
CA GLN A 41 -13.96 -5.37 12.03
C GLN A 41 -13.20 -6.46 12.78
N HIS A 42 -12.42 -7.29 12.07
CA HIS A 42 -11.60 -8.34 12.70
C HIS A 42 -10.59 -7.75 13.70
N ALA A 43 -9.98 -6.61 13.37
CA ALA A 43 -9.08 -5.90 14.28
C ALA A 43 -9.78 -5.47 15.58
N ILE A 44 -10.97 -4.86 15.43
CA ILE A 44 -11.79 -4.41 16.55
C ILE A 44 -12.18 -5.59 17.41
N GLN A 45 -12.65 -6.69 16.82
CA GLN A 45 -13.03 -7.91 17.55
C GLN A 45 -11.85 -8.50 18.32
N ALA A 46 -10.69 -8.67 17.67
CA ALA A 46 -9.49 -9.20 18.31
C ALA A 46 -9.01 -8.33 19.47
N CYS A 47 -9.07 -7.00 19.32
CA CYS A 47 -8.66 -6.07 20.38
C CYS A 47 -9.70 -5.98 21.51
N SER A 48 -10.99 -6.01 21.17
CA SER A 48 -12.09 -6.02 22.14
C SER A 48 -12.05 -7.27 23.02
N ALA A 49 -11.70 -8.43 22.46
CA ALA A 49 -11.51 -9.67 23.23
C ALA A 49 -10.41 -9.56 24.30
N ASN A 50 -9.51 -8.59 24.15
CA ASN A 50 -8.42 -8.30 25.08
C ASN A 50 -8.64 -6.99 25.87
N ASN A 51 -9.87 -6.47 25.90
CA ASN A 51 -10.25 -5.23 26.59
C ASN A 51 -9.50 -3.97 26.09
N TYR A 52 -9.08 -3.95 24.83
CA TYR A 52 -8.48 -2.77 24.21
C TYR A 52 -9.50 -1.96 23.41
N ASN A 53 -9.51 -0.64 23.65
CA ASN A 53 -10.26 0.33 22.87
C ASN A 53 -9.33 1.00 21.84
N ILE A 54 -9.68 0.89 20.56
CA ILE A 54 -8.76 1.22 19.46
C ILE A 54 -9.41 2.13 18.41
N ALA A 55 -8.58 2.83 17.65
CA ALA A 55 -8.95 3.33 16.33
C ALA A 55 -8.14 2.59 15.29
N VAL A 56 -8.82 2.15 14.24
CA VAL A 56 -8.30 1.37 13.14
C VAL A 56 -8.46 2.21 11.88
N THR A 57 -7.37 2.39 11.15
CA THR A 57 -7.41 2.94 9.80
C THR A 57 -6.95 1.85 8.85
N VAL A 58 -7.52 1.86 7.65
CA VAL A 58 -7.21 0.94 6.58
C VAL A 58 -6.93 1.75 5.33
N VAL A 59 -5.73 1.60 4.77
CA VAL A 59 -5.29 2.28 3.56
C VAL A 59 -5.13 1.30 2.40
N ASP A 60 -5.38 1.77 1.19
CA ASP A 60 -5.11 1.01 -0.03
C ASP A 60 -3.65 1.15 -0.48
N ARG A 61 -3.32 0.54 -1.63
CA ARG A 61 -1.98 0.61 -2.22
C ARG A 61 -1.48 2.03 -2.47
N ALA A 62 -2.38 2.96 -2.80
CA ALA A 62 -2.04 4.35 -3.06
C ALA A 62 -1.83 5.16 -1.77
N GLY A 63 -2.05 4.56 -0.60
CA GLY A 63 -2.00 5.23 0.70
C GLY A 63 -3.24 6.03 1.01
N VAL A 64 -4.32 5.82 0.25
CA VAL A 64 -5.61 6.48 0.47
C VAL A 64 -6.40 5.67 1.48
N VAL A 65 -7.04 6.37 2.42
CA VAL A 65 -7.89 5.73 3.43
C VAL A 65 -9.14 5.14 2.76
N LYS A 66 -9.36 3.83 2.99
CA LYS A 66 -10.57 3.12 2.59
C LYS A 66 -11.58 3.05 3.74
N VAL A 67 -11.10 2.77 4.94
CA VAL A 67 -11.93 2.63 6.16
C VAL A 67 -11.20 3.26 7.33
N THR A 68 -11.93 3.94 8.20
CA THR A 68 -11.47 4.31 9.54
C THR A 68 -12.60 4.07 10.53
N LYS A 69 -12.31 3.35 11.62
CA LYS A 69 -13.26 3.04 12.69
C LYS A 69 -12.62 3.36 14.03
N ARG A 70 -13.34 4.05 14.90
CA ARG A 70 -12.92 4.36 16.27
C ARG A 70 -13.92 3.75 17.25
N MET A 71 -13.43 2.95 18.19
CA MET A 71 -14.26 2.46 19.29
C MET A 71 -14.62 3.62 20.24
N ASP A 72 -15.79 3.54 20.87
CA ASP A 72 -16.35 4.65 21.68
C ASP A 72 -15.37 5.18 22.73
N ASN A 73 -14.68 4.28 23.42
CA ASN A 73 -13.72 4.57 24.49
C ASN A 73 -12.27 4.77 24.01
N ALA A 74 -12.02 4.82 22.70
CA ALA A 74 -10.69 5.11 22.17
C ALA A 74 -10.42 6.62 22.15
N GLY A 75 -9.27 7.04 22.68
CA GLY A 75 -8.90 8.46 22.76
C GLY A 75 -8.80 9.13 21.39
N PRO A 76 -9.04 10.45 21.28
CA PRO A 76 -9.17 11.15 20.00
C PRO A 76 -7.89 11.14 19.15
N HIS A 77 -6.72 11.13 19.80
CA HIS A 77 -5.41 11.06 19.13
C HIS A 77 -5.18 9.75 18.36
N THR A 78 -5.96 8.71 18.64
CA THR A 78 -5.75 7.38 18.06
C THR A 78 -6.12 7.31 16.57
N VAL A 79 -7.06 8.15 16.10
CA VAL A 79 -7.52 8.16 14.69
C VAL A 79 -6.41 8.60 13.74
N GLU A 80 -5.74 9.69 14.09
CA GLU A 80 -4.66 10.21 13.24
C GLU A 80 -3.39 9.38 13.40
N ALA A 81 -3.12 8.88 14.62
CA ALA A 81 -2.04 7.93 14.85
C ALA A 81 -2.22 6.63 14.04
N SER A 82 -3.46 6.10 13.93
CA SER A 82 -3.72 4.90 13.13
C SER A 82 -3.48 5.16 11.64
N ARG A 83 -3.87 6.32 11.13
CA ARG A 83 -3.60 6.73 9.75
C ARG A 83 -2.10 6.84 9.46
N MET A 84 -1.33 7.52 10.32
CA MET A 84 0.12 7.70 10.11
C MET A 84 0.90 6.40 10.22
N LYS A 85 0.56 5.55 11.20
CA LYS A 85 1.14 4.20 11.29
C LYS A 85 0.79 3.36 10.06
N ALA A 86 -0.44 3.49 9.55
CA ALA A 86 -0.85 2.78 8.35
C ALA A 86 -0.01 3.21 7.13
N PHE A 87 0.14 4.52 6.96
CA PHE A 87 0.99 5.10 5.91
C PHE A 87 2.47 4.70 6.06
N THR A 88 2.99 4.65 7.28
CA THR A 88 4.38 4.25 7.56
C THR A 88 4.61 2.81 7.18
N ALA A 89 3.78 1.89 7.66
CA ALA A 89 3.87 0.48 7.29
C ALA A 89 3.71 0.29 5.78
N LEU A 90 2.88 1.12 5.13
CA LEU A 90 2.69 1.09 3.69
C LEU A 90 3.92 1.49 2.89
N THR A 91 4.47 2.66 3.19
CA THR A 91 5.59 3.19 2.41
C THR A 91 6.89 2.42 2.68
N THR A 92 7.08 1.93 3.90
CA THR A 92 8.25 1.13 4.29
C THR A 92 8.14 -0.35 3.95
N LYS A 93 6.91 -0.86 3.71
CA LYS A 93 6.64 -2.30 3.52
C LYS A 93 7.06 -3.16 4.71
N THR A 94 7.06 -2.57 5.89
CA THR A 94 7.61 -3.14 7.12
C THR A 94 6.67 -2.83 8.30
N PRO A 95 6.47 -3.74 9.26
CA PRO A 95 5.78 -3.42 10.51
C PRO A 95 6.34 -2.16 11.17
N THR A 96 5.50 -1.23 11.64
CA THR A 96 5.99 0.03 12.21
C THR A 96 6.84 -0.17 13.47
N ASP A 97 6.63 -1.27 14.20
CA ASP A 97 7.49 -1.71 15.30
C ASP A 97 8.93 -2.00 14.85
N GLU A 98 9.09 -2.66 13.69
CA GLU A 98 10.41 -2.94 13.12
C GLU A 98 11.05 -1.67 12.55
N VAL A 99 10.26 -0.79 11.90
CA VAL A 99 10.75 0.52 11.44
C VAL A 99 11.30 1.34 12.61
N MET A 100 10.56 1.38 13.72
CA MET A 100 10.98 2.06 14.95
C MET A 100 12.29 1.49 15.49
N LYS A 101 12.38 0.15 15.64
CA LYS A 101 13.60 -0.52 16.12
C LYS A 101 14.81 -0.26 15.21
N ASN A 102 14.61 -0.34 13.90
CA ASN A 102 15.66 -0.08 12.91
C ASN A 102 16.14 1.37 12.96
N ALA A 103 15.24 2.34 13.12
CA ALA A 103 15.59 3.74 13.27
C ALA A 103 16.37 4.03 14.56
N GLN A 104 16.03 3.36 15.67
CA GLN A 104 16.76 3.46 16.93
C GLN A 104 18.16 2.85 16.84
N ALA A 105 18.31 1.74 16.12
CA ALA A 105 19.59 1.04 15.95
C ALA A 105 20.52 1.72 14.92
N ASN A 106 20.00 2.60 14.07
CA ASN A 106 20.76 3.25 13.00
C ASN A 106 20.75 4.78 13.16
N PRO A 107 21.88 5.40 13.57
CA PRO A 107 22.00 6.86 13.66
C PRO A 107 21.62 7.61 12.36
N GLY A 108 21.86 7.01 11.20
CA GLY A 108 21.48 7.59 9.90
C GLY A 108 19.98 7.61 9.61
N ALA A 109 19.17 6.91 10.40
CA ALA A 109 17.72 6.82 10.24
C ALA A 109 16.94 7.62 11.31
N GLN A 110 17.63 8.39 12.17
CA GLN A 110 16.99 9.14 13.27
C GLN A 110 15.95 10.17 12.81
N ASN A 111 16.09 10.68 11.59
CA ASN A 111 15.22 11.70 11.00
C ASN A 111 14.03 11.09 10.24
N LEU A 112 13.86 9.76 10.23
CA LEU A 112 12.67 9.13 9.63
C LEU A 112 11.36 9.61 10.27
N ARG A 113 11.42 10.02 11.54
CA ARG A 113 10.27 10.60 12.26
C ARG A 113 9.87 11.99 11.76
N ASP A 114 10.75 12.69 11.06
CA ASP A 114 10.51 14.04 10.55
C ASP A 114 9.83 14.03 9.18
N ILE A 115 9.71 12.84 8.56
CA ILE A 115 8.98 12.66 7.31
C ILE A 115 7.48 12.88 7.57
N PRO A 116 6.81 13.78 6.83
CA PRO A 116 5.39 14.03 6.99
C PRO A 116 4.56 12.75 6.86
N GLY A 117 3.70 12.51 7.85
CA GLY A 117 2.83 11.33 7.88
C GLY A 117 3.48 10.06 8.40
N PHE A 118 4.78 10.07 8.71
CA PHE A 118 5.43 8.94 9.39
C PHE A 118 5.10 8.95 10.88
N LEU A 119 4.86 7.75 11.42
CA LEU A 119 4.77 7.52 12.85
C LEU A 119 5.48 6.22 13.19
N LEU A 120 6.71 6.36 13.68
CA LEU A 120 7.59 5.28 14.13
C LEU A 120 7.16 4.81 15.53
N LEU A 121 5.96 4.24 15.59
CA LEU A 121 5.40 3.67 16.80
C LEU A 121 4.69 2.38 16.44
N GLY A 122 4.81 1.39 17.31
CA GLY A 122 4.25 0.06 17.10
C GLY A 122 2.77 -0.01 16.76
N GLY A 123 2.43 -1.08 16.04
CA GLY A 123 1.04 -1.44 15.76
C GLY A 123 0.55 -1.28 14.34
N GLY A 124 1.33 -0.77 13.38
CA GLY A 124 0.97 -0.83 11.95
C GLY A 124 1.61 -2.05 11.29
N LEU A 125 0.83 -2.82 10.53
CA LEU A 125 1.28 -4.08 9.93
C LEU A 125 1.04 -4.11 8.43
N PRO A 126 2.05 -4.48 7.61
CA PRO A 126 1.85 -4.63 6.20
C PRO A 126 1.05 -5.88 5.83
N ILE A 127 -0.08 -5.72 5.14
CA ILE A 127 -0.79 -6.84 4.52
C ILE A 127 -0.21 -7.12 3.13
N LYS A 128 -0.25 -8.38 2.70
CA LYS A 128 0.14 -8.80 1.35
C LYS A 128 -0.95 -9.72 0.83
N VAL A 129 -1.39 -9.52 -0.41
CA VAL A 129 -2.37 -10.38 -1.08
C VAL A 129 -1.65 -11.11 -2.21
N GLY A 130 -1.42 -12.41 -2.03
CA GLY A 130 -0.63 -13.24 -2.94
C GLY A 130 0.88 -12.97 -2.88
N THR A 131 1.59 -13.27 -3.97
CA THR A 131 3.04 -13.08 -4.11
C THR A 131 3.46 -11.63 -4.36
N GLN A 132 2.49 -10.74 -4.64
CA GLN A 132 2.78 -9.34 -4.89
C GLN A 132 2.71 -8.53 -3.59
N PRO A 133 3.75 -7.75 -3.25
CA PRO A 133 3.79 -6.92 -2.04
C PRO A 133 2.93 -5.65 -2.15
N SER A 134 1.93 -5.61 -3.04
CA SER A 134 1.27 -4.39 -3.53
C SER A 134 -0.02 -4.03 -2.79
N VAL A 135 -0.70 -4.96 -2.12
CA VAL A 135 -1.91 -4.62 -1.34
C VAL A 135 -1.54 -4.47 0.13
N LEU A 136 -0.91 -3.35 0.39
CA LEU A 136 -0.32 -3.08 1.67
C LEU A 136 -1.27 -2.24 2.52
N LEU A 137 -2.23 -2.95 3.10
CA LEU A 137 -3.04 -2.42 4.18
C LEU A 137 -2.19 -2.33 5.45
N ALA A 138 -2.37 -1.29 6.25
CA ALA A 138 -1.93 -1.32 7.63
C ALA A 138 -3.04 -0.98 8.61
N LEU A 139 -3.20 -1.87 9.58
CA LEU A 139 -4.25 -1.95 10.59
C LEU A 139 -3.63 -1.60 11.94
N VAL A 140 -4.25 -0.75 12.76
CA VAL A 140 -3.60 -0.23 13.98
C VAL A 140 -4.50 -0.29 15.20
N ALA A 141 -3.90 -0.64 16.32
CA ALA A 141 -4.45 -0.54 17.66
C ALA A 141 -3.39 0.02 18.60
N HIS A 142 -3.75 0.96 19.47
CA HIS A 142 -2.84 1.69 20.37
C HIS A 142 -1.94 0.78 21.27
N ARG A 143 -2.25 -0.52 21.39
CA ARG A 143 -1.48 -1.52 22.15
C ARG A 143 -1.38 -2.93 21.51
N ALA A 144 -1.87 -3.13 20.29
CA ALA A 144 -2.15 -4.49 19.78
C ALA A 144 -1.29 -4.93 18.59
N GLY A 145 -0.08 -4.37 18.40
CA GLY A 145 0.82 -4.78 17.32
C GLY A 145 1.11 -6.29 17.28
N ILE A 146 1.02 -6.97 18.43
CA ILE A 146 1.20 -8.42 18.58
C ILE A 146 -0.10 -9.22 18.35
N LEU A 147 -1.28 -8.64 18.60
CA LEU A 147 -2.55 -9.37 18.45
C LEU A 147 -3.00 -9.43 16.99
N ILE A 148 -2.64 -8.42 16.20
CA ILE A 148 -3.07 -8.29 14.80
C ILE A 148 -2.21 -9.13 13.85
N SER A 149 -1.01 -9.58 14.26
CA SER A 149 -0.19 -10.47 13.43
C SER A 149 -0.84 -11.84 13.17
N ASN A 150 -1.83 -12.25 13.98
CA ASN A 150 -2.66 -13.43 13.73
C ASN A 150 -3.84 -13.19 12.79
N VAL A 151 -4.11 -11.94 12.39
CA VAL A 151 -5.02 -11.58 11.29
C VAL A 151 -4.30 -11.76 9.93
N ARG A 152 -3.11 -12.38 9.91
CA ARG A 152 -2.46 -12.84 8.69
C ARG A 152 -3.38 -13.83 8.00
N LEU A 153 -4.11 -13.28 7.04
CA LEU A 153 -5.21 -13.83 6.28
C LEU A 153 -5.11 -15.35 6.11
N MET A 154 -6.08 -16.05 6.70
CA MET A 154 -6.64 -17.23 6.08
C MET A 154 -7.15 -16.80 4.70
N HIS A 155 -6.31 -16.90 3.67
CA HIS A 155 -6.62 -17.01 2.23
C HIS A 155 -5.33 -16.89 1.42
#